data_AF-A0A6G3RS69-F1
#
_entry.id   AF-A0A6G3RS69-F1
#
_cell.length_a   1.000
_cell.length_b   1.000
_cell.length_c   1.000
_cell.angle_alpha   90.00
_cell.angle_beta   90.00
_cell.angle_gamma   90.00
#
_symmetry.space_group_name_H-M   'P 1'
#
loop_
_entity.id
_entity.type
_entity.pdbx_description
1 polymer ?
#
loop_
_entity_poly.entity_id
_entity_poly.type
_entity_poly.pdbx_seq_one_letter_code
_entity_poly.pdbx_strand_id
1 'polypeptide(L)'
;MPPALSGRVLLAEAWGRSLGQGFSIDGDYTEDGITRRKFLGDSGWGSDRAHIVIPAKCHRLATSKGVNKPGRWNIALGEPSDAPDLTTETSGNTSRVYAYHGAKTHAEVDFEGHGSVWLYDFQGGKEQKLIEHGAKFRGTIVIPGPGLVAVAGGHGGALRWGSLPDWRMTLR
;
A
#
# COMPACT_ATOMS: atom_id res chain seq x y z
N MET A 1 -11.46 13.04 8.59
CA MET A 1 -11.56 13.11 7.12
C MET A 1 -12.83 13.87 6.76
N PRO A 2 -12.98 14.38 5.52
CA PRO A 2 -14.27 14.88 5.05
C PRO A 2 -15.36 13.81 5.25
N PRO A 3 -16.58 14.17 5.67
CA PRO A 3 -17.65 13.19 5.92
C PRO A 3 -17.93 12.27 4.73
N ALA A 4 -17.82 12.78 3.50
CA ALA A 4 -18.03 12.02 2.26
C ALA A 4 -17.02 10.87 2.03
N LEU A 5 -15.89 10.87 2.73
CA LEU A 5 -14.87 9.83 2.63
C LEU A 5 -14.91 8.85 3.82
N SER A 6 -15.69 9.17 4.85
CA SER A 6 -15.79 8.36 6.07
C SER A 6 -16.55 7.06 5.79
N GLY A 7 -16.07 5.95 6.36
CA GLY A 7 -16.71 4.65 6.20
C GLY A 7 -16.38 3.94 4.88
N ARG A 8 -15.43 4.47 4.09
CA ARG A 8 -15.04 3.93 2.78
C ARG A 8 -13.59 3.46 2.82
N VAL A 9 -13.27 2.39 2.12
CA VAL A 9 -11.87 2.05 1.87
C VAL A 9 -11.33 3.03 0.86
N LEU A 10 -10.17 3.63 1.14
CA LEU A 10 -9.53 4.60 0.26
C LEU A 10 -8.15 4.12 -0.14
N LEU A 11 -7.67 4.58 -1.28
CA LEU A 11 -6.27 4.46 -1.67
C LEU A 11 -5.60 5.82 -1.45
N ALA A 12 -4.63 5.86 -0.54
CA ALA A 12 -3.79 7.03 -0.36
C ALA A 12 -2.52 6.89 -1.18
N GLU A 13 -2.19 7.91 -1.97
CA GLU A 13 -0.86 8.09 -2.54
C GLU A 13 -0.10 9.15 -1.75
N ALA A 14 1.03 8.77 -1.17
CA ALA A 14 1.81 9.61 -0.27
C ALA A 14 3.26 9.80 -0.77
N TRP A 15 3.75 11.05 -0.82
CA TRP A 15 5.10 11.36 -1.27
C TRP A 15 5.66 12.68 -0.70
N GLY A 16 6.98 12.77 -0.61
CA GLY A 16 7.69 13.98 -0.20
C GLY A 16 8.19 14.81 -1.39
N ARG A 17 9.14 15.73 -1.13
CA ARG A 17 9.98 16.35 -2.17
C ARG A 17 11.30 15.59 -2.29
N SER A 18 12.06 15.83 -3.36
CA SER A 18 13.30 15.11 -3.75
C SER A 18 14.36 14.86 -2.65
N LEU A 19 14.34 15.57 -1.51
CA LEU A 19 15.25 15.38 -0.36
C LEU A 19 14.50 15.31 0.98
N GLY A 20 13.19 15.06 0.96
CA GLY A 20 12.38 14.94 2.15
C GLY A 20 12.65 13.62 2.88
N GLN A 21 12.85 13.69 4.20
CA GLN A 21 12.63 12.51 5.04
C GLN A 21 11.17 12.07 4.82
N GLY A 22 10.96 10.78 4.58
CA GLY A 22 9.63 10.22 4.48
C GLY A 22 8.80 10.52 5.74
N PHE A 23 7.48 10.41 5.62
CA PHE A 23 6.56 10.67 6.73
C PHE A 23 5.64 9.49 6.98
N SER A 24 5.22 9.33 8.22
CA SER A 24 4.27 8.29 8.61
C SER A 24 2.84 8.82 8.55
N ILE A 25 1.93 7.97 8.08
CA ILE A 25 0.50 8.16 8.10
C ILE A 25 -0.09 7.21 9.14
N ASP A 26 -0.81 7.80 10.09
CA ASP A 26 -1.61 7.08 11.07
C ASP A 26 -3.09 7.31 10.83
N GLY A 27 -3.90 6.38 11.31
CA GLY A 27 -5.35 6.44 11.30
C GLY A 27 -5.91 6.37 12.71
N ASP A 28 -6.90 7.20 12.99
CA ASP A 28 -7.72 7.06 14.20
C ASP A 28 -8.90 6.11 13.91
N TYR A 29 -9.13 5.18 14.82
CA TYR A 29 -10.17 4.15 14.78
C TYR A 29 -10.96 4.16 16.08
N THR A 30 -12.27 3.97 16.00
CA THR A 30 -13.11 3.81 17.20
C THR A 30 -13.43 2.33 17.37
N GLU A 31 -12.98 1.75 18.47
CA GLU A 31 -13.20 0.35 18.85
C GLU A 31 -13.71 0.36 20.30
N ASP A 32 -14.89 -0.21 20.54
CA ASP A 32 -15.55 -0.25 21.86
C ASP A 32 -15.71 1.12 22.55
N GLY A 33 -16.04 2.15 21.74
CA GLY A 33 -16.18 3.54 22.22
C GLY A 33 -14.86 4.27 22.50
N ILE A 34 -13.71 3.60 22.34
CA ILE A 34 -12.39 4.19 22.54
C ILE A 34 -11.76 4.52 21.19
N THR A 35 -11.32 5.77 21.03
CA THR A 35 -10.56 6.18 19.84
C THR A 35 -9.08 5.84 20.03
N ARG A 36 -8.54 5.01 19.14
CA ARG A 36 -7.14 4.59 19.12
C ARG A 36 -6.48 5.02 17.81
N ARG A 37 -5.25 5.51 17.91
CA ARG A 37 -4.39 5.77 16.75
C ARG A 37 -3.60 4.53 16.39
N LYS A 38 -3.62 4.15 15.11
CA LYS A 38 -2.85 3.02 14.57
C LYS A 38 -2.04 3.47 13.36
N PHE A 39 -0.83 2.96 13.26
CA PHE A 39 0.03 3.18 12.10
C PHE A 39 -0.58 2.55 10.85
N LEU A 40 -0.64 3.31 9.74
CA LEU A 40 -1.14 2.82 8.45
C LEU A 40 -0.01 2.60 7.46
N GLY A 41 1.04 3.40 7.48
CA GLY A 41 2.11 3.28 6.52
C GLY A 41 3.04 4.49 6.51
N ASP A 42 4.14 4.35 5.78
CA ASP A 42 5.06 5.44 5.52
C ASP A 42 4.92 5.92 4.07
N SER A 43 5.34 7.15 3.79
CA SER A 43 5.61 7.57 2.42
C SER A 43 6.86 6.87 1.88
N GLY A 44 7.04 6.94 0.56
CA GLY A 44 8.35 6.69 -0.04
C GLY A 44 9.39 7.71 0.42
N TRP A 45 10.66 7.42 0.15
CA TRP A 45 11.76 8.36 0.37
C TRP A 45 11.83 9.39 -0.76
N GLY A 46 12.17 10.64 -0.45
CA GLY A 46 12.27 11.70 -1.45
C GLY A 46 10.95 11.94 -2.19
N SER A 47 10.96 11.85 -3.52
CA SER A 47 9.78 11.99 -4.38
C SER A 47 9.07 10.68 -4.68
N ASP A 48 9.56 9.55 -4.15
CA ASP A 48 8.94 8.27 -4.42
C ASP A 48 7.55 8.23 -3.79
N ARG A 49 6.59 7.86 -4.63
CA ARG A 49 5.20 7.75 -4.19
C ARG A 49 4.98 6.39 -3.56
N ALA A 50 4.20 6.30 -2.49
CA ALA A 50 3.79 5.03 -1.91
C ALA A 50 2.26 4.98 -1.91
N HIS A 51 1.71 3.83 -2.29
CA HIS A 51 0.30 3.54 -2.08
C HIS A 51 0.09 2.94 -0.69
N ILE A 52 -0.99 3.36 -0.03
CA ILE A 52 -1.42 2.87 1.29
C ILE A 52 -2.93 2.64 1.21
N VAL A 53 -3.38 1.43 1.49
CA VAL A 53 -4.82 1.14 1.62
C VAL A 53 -5.30 1.64 2.98
N ILE A 54 -6.28 2.55 2.97
CA ILE A 54 -6.89 3.13 4.17
C ILE A 54 -8.20 2.38 4.46
N PRO A 55 -8.30 1.63 5.56
CA PRO A 55 -9.50 0.87 5.88
C PRO A 55 -10.72 1.76 6.18
N ALA A 56 -11.92 1.29 5.83
CA ALA A 56 -13.20 1.99 6.05
C ALA A 56 -13.46 2.44 7.50
N LYS A 57 -12.96 1.68 8.48
CA LYS A 57 -13.09 1.99 9.91
C LYS A 57 -12.20 3.16 10.37
N CYS A 58 -11.29 3.64 9.52
CA CYS A 58 -10.52 4.85 9.79
C CYS A 58 -11.42 6.08 9.55
N HIS A 59 -11.51 6.98 10.51
CA HIS A 59 -12.33 8.20 10.37
C HIS A 59 -11.48 9.49 10.34
N ARG A 60 -10.20 9.41 10.74
CA ARG A 60 -9.24 10.51 10.66
C ARG A 60 -7.84 10.00 10.33
N LEU A 61 -7.19 10.70 9.39
CA LEU A 61 -5.77 10.53 9.10
C LEU A 61 -4.97 11.59 9.85
N ALA A 62 -3.78 11.19 10.31
CA ALA A 62 -2.81 12.06 10.94
C ALA A 62 -1.41 11.74 10.42
N THR A 63 -0.56 12.74 10.37
CA THR A 63 0.87 12.58 10.11
C THR A 63 1.63 12.62 11.43
N SER A 64 2.45 11.62 11.75
CA SER A 64 3.09 11.52 13.08
C SER A 64 4.62 11.51 13.07
N LYS A 65 5.25 11.16 11.95
CA LYS A 65 6.71 11.25 11.76
C LYS A 65 7.00 12.00 10.47
N GLY A 66 8.05 12.79 10.45
CA GLY A 66 8.44 13.64 9.33
C GLY A 66 8.71 15.08 9.78
N VAL A 67 9.36 15.87 8.92
CA VAL A 67 9.56 17.29 9.20
C VAL A 67 8.20 17.98 9.07
N ASN A 68 7.63 18.44 10.20
CA ASN A 68 6.35 19.16 10.30
C ASN A 68 6.40 20.56 9.63
N LYS A 69 6.68 20.60 8.33
CA LYS A 69 6.71 21.81 7.52
C LYS A 69 5.66 21.66 6.41
N PRO A 70 4.63 22.53 6.38
CA PRO A 70 3.68 22.60 5.28
C PRO A 70 4.39 22.63 3.91
N GLY A 71 3.84 21.92 2.92
CA GLY A 71 4.38 21.87 1.55
C GLY A 71 5.56 20.92 1.33
N ARG A 72 5.98 20.16 2.35
CA ARG A 72 7.03 19.11 2.22
C ARG A 72 6.50 17.69 2.03
N TRP A 73 5.22 17.48 2.32
CA TRP A 73 4.53 16.21 2.18
C TRP A 73 3.26 16.43 1.36
N ASN A 74 2.87 15.40 0.62
CA ASN A 74 1.67 15.38 -0.18
C ASN A 74 0.94 14.06 0.06
N ILE A 75 -0.40 14.13 0.15
CA ILE A 75 -1.27 12.98 0.23
C ILE A 75 -2.42 13.24 -0.75
N ALA A 76 -2.58 12.36 -1.73
CA ALA A 76 -3.77 12.29 -2.56
C ALA A 76 -4.62 11.11 -2.09
N LEU A 77 -5.92 11.33 -1.94
CA LEU A 77 -6.88 10.28 -1.61
C LEU A 77 -7.73 10.00 -2.84
N GLY A 78 -7.87 8.73 -3.19
CA GLY A 78 -8.73 8.25 -4.27
C GLY A 78 -9.47 6.98 -3.87
N GLU A 79 -10.27 6.48 -4.78
CA GLU A 79 -10.90 5.17 -4.62
C GLU A 79 -9.88 4.08 -4.93
N PRO A 80 -10.02 2.88 -4.34
CA PRO A 80 -9.19 1.74 -4.73
C PRO A 80 -9.33 1.38 -6.23
N SER A 81 -10.47 1.68 -6.86
CA SER A 81 -10.70 1.53 -8.30
C SER A 81 -9.85 2.46 -9.17
N ASP A 82 -9.28 3.52 -8.60
CA ASP A 82 -8.41 4.46 -9.31
C ASP A 82 -6.95 3.98 -9.34
N ALA A 83 -6.67 2.79 -8.80
CA ALA A 83 -5.35 2.18 -8.87
C ALA A 83 -4.94 1.97 -10.34
N PRO A 84 -3.66 2.22 -10.69
CA PRO A 84 -3.18 1.98 -12.05
C PRO A 84 -3.31 0.50 -12.42
N ASP A 85 -3.56 0.21 -13.69
CA ASP A 85 -3.62 -1.17 -14.17
C ASP A 85 -2.31 -1.91 -13.95
N LEU A 86 -2.43 -3.19 -13.60
CA LEU A 86 -1.30 -4.10 -13.52
C LEU A 86 -0.86 -4.49 -14.92
N THR A 87 0.34 -4.09 -15.28
CA THR A 87 0.95 -4.40 -16.58
C THR A 87 1.73 -5.72 -16.55
N THR A 88 2.19 -6.18 -17.72
CA THR A 88 3.02 -7.40 -17.84
C THR A 88 4.27 -7.36 -16.97
N GLU A 89 4.91 -6.21 -16.81
CA GLU A 89 6.04 -6.02 -15.92
C GLU A 89 5.86 -4.75 -15.11
N THR A 90 5.99 -4.87 -13.78
CA THR A 90 5.97 -3.76 -12.83
C THR A 90 7.12 -3.90 -11.85
N SER A 91 7.70 -2.78 -11.42
CA SER A 91 8.80 -2.77 -10.46
C SER A 91 8.78 -1.49 -9.64
N GLY A 92 9.46 -1.49 -8.50
CA GLY A 92 9.63 -0.31 -7.68
C GLY A 92 10.46 -0.57 -6.43
N ASN A 93 10.52 0.45 -5.59
CA ASN A 93 11.21 0.48 -4.30
C ASN A 93 10.28 1.03 -3.20
N THR A 94 8.98 1.10 -3.48
CA THR A 94 7.94 1.53 -2.55
C THR A 94 6.70 0.66 -2.72
N SER A 95 5.81 0.68 -1.73
CA SER A 95 4.56 -0.05 -1.79
C SER A 95 3.66 0.49 -2.89
N ARG A 96 3.03 -0.42 -3.61
CA ARG A 96 2.15 -0.13 -4.75
C ARG A 96 0.91 -0.99 -4.70
N VAL A 97 -0.14 -0.48 -5.31
CA VAL A 97 -1.41 -1.18 -5.51
C VAL A 97 -1.76 -0.99 -6.98
N TYR A 98 -2.08 -2.09 -7.65
CA TYR A 98 -2.46 -2.13 -9.06
C TYR A 98 -3.82 -2.81 -9.24
N ALA A 99 -4.62 -2.32 -10.18
CA ALA A 99 -5.85 -2.96 -10.59
C ALA A 99 -5.55 -4.13 -11.54
N TYR A 100 -6.03 -5.33 -11.24
CA TYR A 100 -5.90 -6.49 -12.12
C TYR A 100 -7.29 -6.95 -12.54
N HIS A 101 -7.58 -6.87 -13.84
CA HIS A 101 -8.88 -7.23 -14.41
C HIS A 101 -8.90 -8.60 -15.11
N GLY A 102 -7.74 -9.28 -15.18
CA GLY A 102 -7.59 -10.54 -15.89
C GLY A 102 -8.13 -11.76 -15.14
N ALA A 103 -8.15 -12.89 -15.83
CA ALA A 103 -8.44 -14.19 -15.23
C ALA A 103 -7.28 -14.67 -14.35
N LYS A 104 -7.40 -15.86 -13.76
CA LYS A 104 -6.31 -16.49 -13.00
C LYS A 104 -5.01 -16.52 -13.83
N THR A 105 -3.91 -16.01 -13.27
CA THR A 105 -2.58 -16.04 -13.91
C THR A 105 -1.48 -16.37 -12.89
N HIS A 106 -0.27 -16.66 -13.40
CA HIS A 106 0.95 -16.74 -12.62
C HIS A 106 1.74 -15.45 -12.76
N ALA A 107 2.41 -15.06 -11.68
CA ALA A 107 3.34 -13.94 -11.70
C ALA A 107 4.66 -14.38 -11.09
N GLU A 108 5.77 -14.03 -11.75
CA GLU A 108 7.08 -14.07 -11.12
C GLU A 108 7.26 -12.85 -10.25
N VAL A 109 7.78 -13.04 -9.05
CA VAL A 109 8.05 -11.99 -8.08
C VAL A 109 9.50 -12.08 -7.66
N ASP A 110 10.17 -10.94 -7.67
CA ASP A 110 11.52 -10.74 -7.15
C ASP A 110 11.47 -9.66 -6.07
N PHE A 111 11.98 -9.98 -4.89
CA PHE A 111 12.19 -9.06 -3.79
C PHE A 111 13.68 -9.09 -3.44
N GLU A 112 14.37 -7.95 -3.51
CA GLU A 112 15.77 -7.81 -3.08
C GLU A 112 15.91 -7.76 -1.55
N GLY A 113 14.80 -7.86 -0.81
CA GLY A 113 14.76 -7.94 0.64
C GLY A 113 13.38 -8.36 1.14
N HIS A 114 12.91 -7.75 2.22
CA HIS A 114 11.57 -8.05 2.74
C HIS A 114 10.47 -7.54 1.80
N GLY A 115 9.42 -8.34 1.61
CA GLY A 115 8.34 -8.02 0.69
C GLY A 115 7.16 -8.98 0.82
N SER A 116 6.01 -8.57 0.33
CA SER A 116 4.77 -9.34 0.32
C SER A 116 3.90 -8.92 -0.85
N VAL A 117 3.10 -9.88 -1.34
CA VAL A 117 2.04 -9.62 -2.32
C VAL A 117 0.71 -10.05 -1.72
N TRP A 118 -0.27 -9.16 -1.81
CA TRP A 118 -1.63 -9.36 -1.34
C TRP A 118 -2.61 -9.07 -2.47
N LEU A 119 -3.73 -9.77 -2.45
CA LEU A 119 -4.86 -9.49 -3.31
C LEU A 119 -6.01 -8.95 -2.47
N TYR A 120 -6.55 -7.82 -2.88
CA TYR A 120 -7.81 -7.31 -2.35
C TYR A 120 -8.92 -7.45 -3.38
N ASP A 121 -10.18 -7.46 -2.94
CA ASP A 121 -11.27 -7.11 -3.85
C ASP A 121 -11.18 -5.63 -4.27
N PHE A 122 -11.88 -5.23 -5.34
CA PHE A 122 -11.87 -3.85 -5.83
C PHE A 122 -12.43 -2.82 -4.84
N GLN A 123 -13.16 -3.29 -3.82
CA GLN A 123 -13.66 -2.45 -2.73
C GLN A 123 -12.64 -2.34 -1.59
N GLY A 124 -11.51 -3.07 -1.66
CA GLY A 124 -10.48 -3.15 -0.62
C GLY A 124 -10.94 -3.76 0.70
N GLY A 125 -12.09 -4.45 0.72
CA GLY A 125 -12.74 -4.97 1.92
C GLY A 125 -12.36 -6.40 2.27
N LYS A 126 -12.07 -7.24 1.25
CA LYS A 126 -11.53 -8.60 1.43
C LYS A 126 -10.07 -8.61 1.03
N GLU A 127 -9.24 -9.30 1.80
CA GLU A 127 -7.81 -9.45 1.53
C GLU A 127 -7.37 -10.91 1.58
N GLN A 128 -6.40 -11.26 0.73
CA GLN A 128 -5.75 -12.56 0.68
C GLN A 128 -4.24 -12.34 0.52
N LYS A 129 -3.45 -12.87 1.45
CA LYS A 129 -2.00 -12.93 1.30
C LYS A 129 -1.64 -13.96 0.24
N LEU A 130 -0.95 -13.52 -0.82
CA LEU A 130 -0.43 -14.42 -1.86
C LEU A 130 0.97 -14.91 -1.49
N ILE A 131 1.81 -14.01 -0.97
CA ILE A 131 3.15 -14.36 -0.49
C ILE A 131 3.69 -13.32 0.50
N GLU A 132 4.61 -13.73 1.38
CA GLU A 132 5.37 -12.84 2.27
C GLU A 132 6.73 -13.46 2.56
N HIS A 133 7.78 -12.65 2.44
CA HIS A 133 9.15 -13.02 2.78
C HIS A 133 9.83 -11.89 3.57
N GLY A 134 10.58 -12.27 4.62
CA GLY A 134 11.38 -11.35 5.42
C GLY A 134 12.78 -11.09 4.88
N ALA A 135 13.15 -11.72 3.76
CA ALA A 135 14.46 -11.66 3.13
C ALA A 135 14.31 -11.80 1.61
N LYS A 136 15.42 -11.64 0.87
CA LYS A 136 15.46 -11.75 -0.58
C LYS A 136 14.73 -13.01 -1.07
N PHE A 137 13.89 -12.85 -2.08
CA PHE A 137 13.06 -13.92 -2.62
C PHE A 137 12.92 -13.78 -4.13
N ARG A 138 12.97 -14.90 -4.84
CA ARG A 138 12.57 -14.99 -6.25
C ARG A 138 11.74 -16.25 -6.44
N GLY A 139 10.54 -16.11 -6.99
CA GLY A 139 9.67 -17.25 -7.23
C GLY A 139 8.39 -16.89 -7.96
N THR A 140 7.47 -17.84 -8.02
CA THR A 140 6.20 -17.69 -8.73
C THR A 140 5.04 -17.71 -7.75
N ILE A 141 4.10 -16.79 -7.92
CA ILE A 141 2.82 -16.76 -7.22
C ILE A 141 1.67 -16.96 -8.20
N VAL A 142 0.48 -17.23 -7.66
CA VAL A 142 -0.76 -17.29 -8.43
C VAL A 142 -1.62 -16.08 -8.06
N ILE A 143 -2.03 -15.31 -9.05
CA ILE A 143 -3.09 -14.30 -8.91
C ILE A 143 -4.40 -14.99 -9.28
N PRO A 144 -5.31 -15.24 -8.33
CA PRO A 144 -6.47 -16.11 -8.54
C PRO A 144 -7.55 -15.52 -9.47
N GLY A 145 -7.54 -14.20 -9.70
CA GLY A 145 -8.52 -13.52 -10.54
C GLY A 145 -8.52 -12.01 -10.29
N PRO A 146 -9.59 -11.31 -10.71
CA PRO A 146 -9.67 -9.87 -10.64
C PRO A 146 -9.63 -9.30 -9.23
N GLY A 147 -9.00 -8.14 -9.06
CA GLY A 147 -8.92 -7.43 -7.79
C GLY A 147 -7.78 -6.42 -7.77
N LEU A 148 -7.37 -5.99 -6.58
CA LEU A 148 -6.24 -5.09 -6.39
C LEU A 148 -5.02 -5.87 -5.91
N VAL A 149 -3.97 -5.87 -6.70
CA VAL A 149 -2.70 -6.51 -6.35
C VAL A 149 -1.83 -5.50 -5.64
N ALA A 150 -1.58 -5.74 -4.36
CA ALA A 150 -0.76 -4.90 -3.50
C ALA A 150 0.61 -5.51 -3.30
N VAL A 151 1.65 -4.70 -3.51
CA VAL A 151 3.04 -5.00 -3.16
C VAL A 151 3.44 -4.11 -2.00
N ALA A 152 3.88 -4.71 -0.90
CA ALA A 152 4.18 -4.02 0.35
C ALA A 152 5.21 -4.79 1.18
N GLY A 153 5.66 -4.24 2.30
CA GLY A 153 6.68 -4.85 3.14
C GLY A 153 6.12 -6.01 3.95
N GLY A 154 6.86 -7.12 3.97
CA GLY A 154 6.57 -8.27 4.84
C GLY A 154 7.36 -8.20 6.15
N HIS A 155 6.68 -8.02 7.28
CA HIS A 155 7.34 -8.11 8.59
C HIS A 155 6.42 -8.76 9.63
N GLY A 156 6.64 -10.06 9.89
CA GLY A 156 5.97 -10.77 10.98
C GLY A 156 4.46 -10.89 10.82
N GLY A 157 3.96 -11.02 9.58
CA GLY A 157 2.54 -11.22 9.30
C GLY A 157 1.71 -9.93 9.18
N ALA A 158 2.32 -8.75 9.32
CA ALA A 158 1.66 -7.47 9.11
C ALA A 158 2.16 -6.78 7.83
N LEU A 159 1.20 -6.27 7.05
CA LEU A 159 1.47 -5.39 5.91
C LEU A 159 2.13 -4.09 6.36
N ARG A 160 3.27 -3.78 5.75
CA ARG A 160 3.94 -2.50 5.96
C ARG A 160 3.99 -1.70 4.67
N TRP A 161 3.16 -0.67 4.60
CA TRP A 161 3.14 0.27 3.49
C TRP A 161 4.28 1.30 3.62
N GLY A 162 4.84 1.73 2.48
CA GLY A 162 5.90 2.71 2.40
C GLY A 162 7.12 2.26 1.62
N SER A 163 8.32 2.62 2.07
CA SER A 163 9.58 2.27 1.39
C SER A 163 9.86 0.76 1.47
N LEU A 164 10.42 0.22 0.39
CA LEU A 164 10.77 -1.20 0.24
C LEU A 164 12.17 -1.34 -0.38
N PRO A 165 12.85 -2.47 -0.15
CA PRO A 165 13.88 -2.92 -1.08
C PRO A 165 13.31 -3.03 -2.50
N ASP A 166 14.20 -2.99 -3.49
CA ASP A 166 13.80 -3.15 -4.88
C ASP A 166 12.99 -4.43 -5.09
N TRP A 167 11.92 -4.30 -5.86
CA TRP A 167 11.03 -5.41 -6.18
C TRP A 167 10.59 -5.35 -7.64
N ARG A 168 10.28 -6.52 -8.18
CA ARG A 168 9.74 -6.70 -9.52
C ARG A 168 8.64 -7.75 -9.52
N MET A 169 7.63 -7.56 -10.36
CA MET A 169 6.62 -8.55 -10.66
C MET A 169 6.39 -8.63 -12.17
N THR A 170 6.36 -9.84 -12.71
CA THR A 170 6.15 -10.11 -14.14
C THR A 170 5.01 -11.12 -14.31
N LEU A 171 3.95 -10.73 -15.00
CA LEU A 171 2.82 -11.60 -15.34
C LEU A 171 3.21 -12.58 -16.46
N ARG A 172 2.64 -13.79 -16.42
CA ARG A 172 2.84 -14.85 -17.42
C ARG A 172 1.56 -15.22 -18.18
#